data_AF-A0A1J5WEH2-F1
#
_entry.id   AF-A0A1J5WEH2-F1
#
_cell.length_a   1.000
_cell.length_b   1.000
_cell.length_c   1.000
_cell.angle_alpha   90.00
_cell.angle_beta   90.00
_cell.angle_gamma   90.00
#
_symmetry.space_group_name_H-M   'P 1'
#
loop_
_entity.id
_entity.type
_entity.pdbx_description
1 polymer ?
#
loop_
_entity_poly.entity_id
_entity_poly.type
_entity_poly.pdbx_seq_one_letter_code
_entity_poly.pdbx_strand_id
1 'polypeptide(L)'
;MILNDYVVSILPNLRIHADCNVKHLSLHASKKEYIDGILAKEETLCVGRVKKVLLDDYAVSVVLKLRIHEDSMVENLSLFAYKEEHVATILAQDQPFCVRRVKNMKFRDYAASILPKLRIHEDSIMESFALDAGEVSLSRILVEGDSRIELGRIRTGGLDGVPEEIRRKLRYTLVDREGKEVLTERNREAAAVGDGEVEEASKREANEVAEKETKKKQKTEETFFLGTKQS
;
A
#
# COMPACT_ATOMS: atom_id res chain seq x y z
N MET A 1 -19.49 -12.47 16.53
CA MET A 1 -20.61 -12.28 15.58
C MET A 1 -20.27 -13.01 14.30
N ILE A 2 -21.10 -13.95 13.91
CA ILE A 2 -20.96 -14.75 12.69
C ILE A 2 -22.27 -14.60 11.94
N LEU A 3 -22.23 -14.12 10.69
CA LEU A 3 -23.40 -13.95 9.82
C LEU A 3 -23.12 -14.69 8.52
N ASN A 4 -24.05 -15.55 8.11
CA ASN A 4 -23.92 -16.37 6.91
C ASN A 4 -25.07 -16.08 5.95
N ASP A 5 -24.74 -15.97 4.68
CA ASP A 5 -25.66 -15.84 3.55
C ASP A 5 -26.68 -14.73 3.78
N TYR A 6 -27.97 -15.05 3.71
CA TYR A 6 -29.06 -14.09 3.90
C TYR A 6 -28.92 -13.26 5.18
N VAL A 7 -28.33 -13.81 6.25
CA VAL A 7 -28.14 -13.11 7.52
C VAL A 7 -27.09 -12.00 7.40
N VAL A 8 -26.21 -12.01 6.40
CA VAL A 8 -25.29 -10.89 6.16
C VAL A 8 -26.08 -9.61 5.86
N SER A 9 -27.21 -9.71 5.14
CA SER A 9 -28.04 -8.57 4.75
C SER A 9 -28.62 -7.78 5.93
N ILE A 10 -28.71 -8.37 7.13
CA ILE A 10 -29.19 -7.69 8.33
C ILE A 10 -28.10 -6.89 9.04
N LEU A 11 -26.82 -7.01 8.65
CA LEU A 11 -25.70 -6.30 9.25
C LEU A 11 -25.95 -4.79 9.40
N PRO A 12 -26.49 -4.07 8.40
CA PRO A 12 -26.78 -2.64 8.55
C PRO A 12 -27.90 -2.31 9.55
N ASN A 13 -28.70 -3.30 9.93
CA ASN A 13 -29.81 -3.16 10.87
C ASN A 13 -29.40 -3.54 12.30
N LEU A 14 -28.24 -4.18 12.46
CA LEU A 14 -27.64 -4.43 13.77
C LEU A 14 -27.20 -3.06 14.30
N ARG A 15 -27.89 -2.56 15.33
CA ARG A 15 -27.54 -1.30 16.03
C ARG A 15 -26.26 -1.48 16.85
N ILE A 16 -25.14 -1.67 16.17
CA ILE A 16 -23.82 -1.80 16.77
C ILE A 16 -23.32 -0.39 17.05
N HIS A 17 -23.29 -0.04 18.33
CA HIS A 17 -22.71 1.23 18.75
C HIS A 17 -21.19 1.24 18.51
N ALA A 18 -20.65 2.44 18.29
CA ALA A 18 -19.23 2.65 18.02
C ALA A 18 -18.33 2.09 19.15
N ASP A 19 -18.82 2.09 20.39
CA ASP A 19 -18.14 1.57 21.58
C ASP A 19 -18.31 0.06 21.81
N CYS A 20 -19.07 -0.64 20.96
CA CYS A 20 -19.23 -2.09 21.08
C CYS A 20 -17.90 -2.80 20.83
N ASN A 21 -17.54 -3.73 21.72
CA ASN A 21 -16.37 -4.59 21.58
C ASN A 21 -16.77 -5.92 20.92
N VAL A 22 -16.50 -6.03 19.62
CA VAL A 22 -16.73 -7.25 18.84
C VAL A 22 -15.43 -8.05 18.76
N LYS A 23 -15.36 -9.16 19.49
CA LYS A 23 -14.16 -10.02 19.46
C LYS A 23 -13.90 -10.61 18.06
N HIS A 24 -14.96 -11.03 17.37
CA HIS A 24 -14.87 -11.67 16.06
C HIS A 24 -16.04 -11.23 15.19
N LEU A 25 -15.75 -10.79 13.98
CA LEU A 25 -16.70 -10.54 12.90
C LEU A 25 -16.39 -11.53 11.78
N SER A 26 -17.31 -12.47 11.54
CA SER A 26 -17.21 -13.43 10.44
C SER A 26 -18.41 -13.27 9.53
N LEU A 27 -18.18 -12.95 8.26
CA LEU A 27 -19.22 -12.81 7.25
C LEU A 27 -18.93 -13.78 6.11
N HIS A 28 -19.90 -14.62 5.77
CA HIS A 28 -19.84 -15.50 4.62
C HIS A 28 -21.05 -15.22 3.74
N ALA A 29 -20.85 -15.00 2.43
CA ALA A 29 -21.96 -14.85 1.50
C ALA A 29 -21.68 -15.61 0.21
N SER A 30 -22.40 -16.71 0.02
CA SER A 30 -22.29 -17.56 -1.18
C SER A 30 -22.88 -16.93 -2.44
N LYS A 31 -23.69 -15.87 -2.27
CA LYS A 31 -24.35 -15.16 -3.38
C LYS A 31 -24.25 -13.65 -3.20
N LYS A 32 -24.15 -12.95 -4.33
CA LYS A 32 -24.13 -11.48 -4.42
C LYS A 32 -25.37 -10.81 -3.81
N GLU A 33 -26.54 -11.41 -3.99
CA GLU A 33 -27.83 -10.87 -3.51
C GLU A 33 -27.87 -10.59 -2.00
N TYR A 34 -27.05 -11.31 -1.22
CA TYR A 34 -26.98 -11.13 0.23
C TYR A 34 -26.21 -9.87 0.67
N ILE A 35 -25.39 -9.31 -0.22
CA ILE A 35 -24.56 -8.12 0.07
C ILE A 35 -24.92 -6.92 -0.81
N ASP A 36 -25.77 -7.07 -1.82
CA ASP A 36 -26.22 -5.96 -2.68
C ASP A 36 -26.83 -4.81 -1.87
N GLY A 37 -27.70 -5.12 -0.91
CA GLY A 37 -28.31 -4.11 -0.04
C GLY A 37 -27.30 -3.38 0.87
N ILE A 38 -26.15 -4.00 1.16
CA ILE A 38 -25.06 -3.37 1.91
C ILE A 38 -24.28 -2.42 1.02
N LEU A 39 -23.93 -2.89 -0.19
CA LEU A 39 -23.12 -2.12 -1.13
C LEU A 39 -23.88 -0.91 -1.69
N ALA A 40 -25.20 -1.02 -1.82
CA ALA A 40 -26.07 0.06 -2.30
C ALA A 40 -26.22 1.22 -1.30
N LYS A 41 -25.88 1.03 -0.02
CA LYS A 41 -25.95 2.13 0.96
C LYS A 41 -24.84 3.14 0.72
N GLU A 42 -25.18 4.42 0.78
CA GLU A 42 -24.18 5.51 0.72
C GLU A 42 -23.29 5.52 1.97
N GLU A 43 -23.88 5.23 3.13
CA GLU A 43 -23.19 5.26 4.41
C GLU A 43 -22.32 4.02 4.67
N THR A 44 -21.20 4.23 5.36
CA THR A 44 -20.36 3.14 5.87
C THR A 44 -20.98 2.46 7.10
N LEU A 45 -20.83 1.15 7.20
CA LEU A 45 -21.28 0.32 8.31
C LEU A 45 -20.30 0.37 9.49
N CYS A 46 -20.71 1.00 10.59
CA CYS A 46 -19.93 0.96 11.82
C CYS A 46 -20.10 -0.38 12.53
N VAL A 47 -18.99 -1.10 12.75
CA VAL A 47 -18.97 -2.39 13.48
C VAL A 47 -18.30 -2.30 14.86
N GLY A 48 -18.11 -1.08 15.35
CA GLY A 48 -17.45 -0.80 16.63
C GLY A 48 -15.96 -1.18 16.65
N ARG A 49 -15.48 -1.67 17.79
CA ARG A 49 -14.10 -2.14 18.00
C ARG A 49 -14.02 -3.63 17.68
N VAL A 50 -13.35 -3.99 16.59
CA VAL A 50 -13.25 -5.38 16.12
C VAL A 50 -11.82 -5.89 16.28
N LYS A 51 -11.66 -7.06 16.92
CA LYS A 51 -10.34 -7.73 17.00
C LYS A 51 -10.03 -8.60 15.79
N LYS A 52 -10.99 -9.39 15.31
CA LYS A 52 -10.78 -10.30 14.17
C LYS A 52 -11.88 -10.14 13.15
N VAL A 53 -11.50 -9.98 11.88
CA VAL A 53 -12.41 -9.88 10.73
C VAL A 53 -12.10 -11.03 9.78
N LEU A 54 -13.13 -11.78 9.44
CA LEU A 54 -13.10 -12.88 8.48
C LEU A 54 -14.20 -12.62 7.46
N LEU A 55 -13.84 -12.41 6.19
CA LEU A 55 -14.79 -12.24 5.10
C LEU A 55 -14.57 -13.33 4.06
N ASP A 56 -15.65 -14.01 3.69
CA ASP A 56 -15.64 -15.15 2.79
C ASP A 56 -16.62 -14.96 1.62
N ASP A 57 -16.20 -15.38 0.43
CA ASP A 57 -16.88 -15.22 -0.84
C ASP A 57 -17.36 -13.78 -1.11
N TYR A 58 -18.62 -13.58 -1.51
CA TYR A 58 -19.13 -12.24 -1.83
C TYR A 58 -19.05 -11.28 -0.62
N ALA A 59 -18.93 -11.80 0.61
CA ALA A 59 -18.76 -10.96 1.78
C ALA A 59 -17.42 -10.21 1.79
N VAL A 60 -16.43 -10.62 1.01
CA VAL A 60 -15.18 -9.86 0.81
C VAL A 60 -15.47 -8.44 0.35
N SER A 61 -16.46 -8.24 -0.53
CA SER A 61 -16.87 -6.93 -1.02
C SER A 61 -17.42 -6.00 0.08
N VAL A 62 -17.88 -6.55 1.21
CA VAL A 62 -18.36 -5.76 2.35
C VAL A 62 -17.23 -4.91 2.96
N VAL A 63 -15.95 -5.27 2.76
CA VAL A 63 -14.80 -4.48 3.22
C VAL A 63 -14.87 -3.02 2.77
N LEU A 64 -15.44 -2.74 1.58
CA LEU A 64 -15.61 -1.40 1.04
C LEU A 64 -16.54 -0.51 1.88
N LYS A 65 -17.42 -1.13 2.67
CA LYS A 65 -18.41 -0.44 3.50
C LYS A 65 -18.09 -0.52 4.98
N LEU A 66 -17.12 -1.34 5.42
CA LEU A 66 -16.83 -1.50 6.84
C LEU A 66 -16.06 -0.29 7.40
N ARG A 67 -16.67 0.38 8.38
CA ARG A 67 -16.00 1.38 9.23
C ARG A 67 -15.74 0.78 10.60
N ILE A 68 -14.47 0.51 10.88
CA ILE A 68 -14.00 0.08 12.19
C ILE A 68 -13.66 1.33 13.02
N HIS A 69 -13.97 1.31 14.32
CA HIS A 69 -13.70 2.42 15.24
C HIS A 69 -12.21 2.89 15.19
N GLU A 70 -11.95 4.18 15.41
CA GLU A 70 -10.62 4.81 15.30
C GLU A 70 -9.58 4.20 16.23
N ASP A 71 -9.99 3.98 17.47
CA ASP A 71 -9.14 3.35 18.49
C ASP A 71 -9.03 1.82 18.36
N SER A 72 -9.62 1.22 17.32
CA SER A 72 -9.60 -0.23 17.15
C SER A 72 -8.32 -0.68 16.45
N MET A 73 -7.64 -1.65 17.05
CA MET A 73 -6.56 -2.41 16.42
C MET A 73 -7.09 -3.78 16.00
N VAL A 74 -7.18 -4.01 14.70
CA VAL A 74 -7.59 -5.32 14.17
C VAL A 74 -6.40 -6.27 14.27
N GLU A 75 -6.51 -7.28 15.13
CA GLU A 75 -5.47 -8.29 15.31
C GLU A 75 -5.34 -9.16 14.07
N ASN A 76 -6.45 -9.50 13.39
CA ASN A 76 -6.44 -10.35 12.19
C ASN A 76 -7.51 -9.90 11.18
N LEU A 77 -7.09 -9.65 9.94
CA LEU A 77 -7.97 -9.48 8.78
C LEU A 77 -7.72 -10.61 7.78
N SER A 78 -8.73 -11.45 7.57
CA SER A 78 -8.65 -12.57 6.63
C SER A 78 -9.72 -12.45 5.56
N LEU A 79 -9.30 -12.50 4.29
CA LEU A 79 -10.19 -12.45 3.13
C LEU A 79 -10.03 -13.73 2.30
N PHE A 80 -11.14 -14.40 2.04
CA PHE A 80 -11.22 -15.63 1.28
C PHE A 80 -12.20 -15.44 0.12
N ALA A 81 -11.77 -15.71 -1.11
CA ALA A 81 -12.63 -15.62 -2.27
C ALA A 81 -12.30 -16.72 -3.27
N TYR A 82 -13.13 -17.75 -3.32
CA TYR A 82 -12.89 -18.93 -4.16
C TYR A 82 -13.09 -18.68 -5.66
N LYS A 83 -13.75 -17.59 -6.04
CA LYS A 83 -14.02 -17.22 -7.43
C LYS A 83 -13.77 -15.75 -7.70
N GLU A 84 -13.47 -15.43 -8.95
CA GLU A 84 -13.28 -14.04 -9.41
C GLU A 84 -14.51 -13.15 -9.16
N GLU A 85 -15.71 -13.69 -9.36
CA GLU A 85 -16.98 -12.96 -9.17
C GLU A 85 -17.16 -12.42 -7.74
N HIS A 86 -16.52 -13.05 -6.74
CA HIS A 86 -16.60 -12.64 -5.33
C HIS A 86 -15.89 -11.29 -5.07
N VAL A 87 -14.88 -10.95 -5.89
CA VAL A 87 -14.07 -9.73 -5.76
C VAL A 87 -14.31 -8.72 -6.87
N ALA A 88 -15.12 -9.05 -7.87
CA ALA A 88 -15.39 -8.21 -9.03
C ALA A 88 -15.81 -6.77 -8.65
N THR A 89 -16.63 -6.63 -7.61
CA THR A 89 -17.05 -5.31 -7.08
C THR A 89 -15.86 -4.45 -6.65
N ILE A 90 -14.88 -5.04 -5.97
CA ILE A 90 -13.70 -4.31 -5.48
C ILE A 90 -12.78 -3.92 -6.64
N LEU A 91 -12.58 -4.85 -7.58
CA LEU A 91 -11.73 -4.60 -8.75
C LEU A 91 -12.32 -3.51 -9.67
N ALA A 92 -13.65 -3.42 -9.74
CA ALA A 92 -14.37 -2.38 -10.47
C ALA A 92 -14.35 -1.00 -9.79
N GLN A 93 -13.86 -0.87 -8.55
CA GLN A 93 -13.70 0.44 -7.92
C GLN A 93 -12.50 1.17 -8.52
N ASP A 94 -12.69 2.44 -8.89
CA ASP A 94 -11.59 3.29 -9.36
C ASP A 94 -10.62 3.63 -8.22
N GLN A 95 -11.17 3.91 -7.04
CA GLN A 95 -10.39 4.33 -5.87
C GLN A 95 -9.96 3.12 -5.03
N PRO A 96 -8.72 3.12 -4.51
CA PRO A 96 -8.29 2.11 -3.56
C PRO A 96 -9.10 2.21 -2.25
N PHE A 97 -9.36 1.08 -1.61
CA PHE A 97 -10.00 1.05 -0.30
C PHE A 97 -8.94 1.08 0.80
N CYS A 98 -9.24 1.78 1.89
CA CYS A 98 -8.33 1.91 3.02
C CYS A 98 -8.70 0.94 4.12
N VAL A 99 -7.72 0.16 4.58
CA VAL A 99 -7.79 -0.61 5.81
C VAL A 99 -7.02 0.14 6.91
N ARG A 100 -7.65 0.26 8.09
CA ARG A 100 -7.06 0.92 9.27
C ARG A 100 -5.94 0.08 9.88
N ARG A 101 -5.71 0.22 11.19
CA ARG A 101 -4.66 -0.47 11.93
C ARG A 101 -4.92 -1.98 11.97
N VAL A 102 -4.06 -2.74 11.30
CA VAL A 102 -4.11 -4.21 11.22
C VAL A 102 -2.76 -4.81 11.60
N LYS A 103 -2.77 -5.78 12.51
CA LYS A 103 -1.57 -6.53 12.89
C LYS A 103 -1.26 -7.68 11.94
N ASN A 104 -2.24 -8.50 11.59
CA ASN A 104 -2.03 -9.65 10.70
C ASN A 104 -3.05 -9.63 9.58
N MET A 105 -2.59 -9.89 8.36
CA MET A 105 -3.44 -9.90 7.17
C MET A 105 -3.20 -11.14 6.33
N LYS A 106 -4.27 -11.78 5.88
CA LYS A 106 -4.19 -12.99 5.04
C LYS A 106 -5.21 -12.91 3.91
N PHE A 107 -4.74 -12.96 2.66
CA PHE A 107 -5.61 -13.12 1.50
C PHE A 107 -5.38 -14.48 0.85
N ARG A 108 -6.47 -15.13 0.43
CA ARG A 108 -6.43 -16.42 -0.23
C ARG A 108 -7.22 -16.42 -1.54
N ASP A 109 -6.77 -17.22 -2.50
CA ASP A 109 -7.42 -17.45 -3.79
C ASP A 109 -7.58 -16.12 -4.57
N TYR A 110 -8.78 -15.78 -5.04
CA TYR A 110 -9.04 -14.55 -5.78
C TYR A 110 -9.02 -13.31 -4.90
N ALA A 111 -9.03 -13.45 -3.56
CA ALA A 111 -8.90 -12.31 -2.66
C ALA A 111 -7.53 -11.64 -2.80
N ALA A 112 -6.48 -12.39 -3.19
CA ALA A 112 -5.17 -11.81 -3.46
C ALA A 112 -5.19 -10.78 -4.60
N SER A 113 -6.09 -10.95 -5.58
CA SER A 113 -6.18 -10.04 -6.73
C SER A 113 -6.63 -8.63 -6.37
N ILE A 114 -7.19 -8.40 -5.17
CA ILE A 114 -7.58 -7.06 -4.71
C ILE A 114 -6.40 -6.27 -4.14
N LEU A 115 -5.24 -6.90 -3.96
CA LEU A 115 -4.07 -6.29 -3.35
C LEU A 115 -3.68 -4.94 -3.98
N PRO A 116 -3.72 -4.74 -5.32
CA PRO A 116 -3.45 -3.44 -5.92
C PRO A 116 -4.44 -2.32 -5.54
N LYS A 117 -5.64 -2.69 -5.09
CA LYS A 117 -6.68 -1.76 -4.62
C LYS A 117 -6.61 -1.50 -3.11
N LEU A 118 -5.67 -2.10 -2.39
CA LEU A 118 -5.52 -1.95 -0.95
C LEU A 118 -4.61 -0.76 -0.61
N ARG A 119 -5.06 0.09 0.31
CA ARG A 119 -4.21 1.05 1.03
C ARG A 119 -4.26 0.78 2.52
N ILE A 120 -3.12 0.77 3.18
CA ILE A 120 -3.03 0.63 4.64
C ILE A 120 -2.73 1.99 5.26
N HIS A 121 -3.33 2.27 6.41
CA HIS A 121 -3.08 3.50 7.16
C HIS A 121 -1.61 3.56 7.66
N GLU A 122 -0.98 4.72 7.58
CA GLU A 122 0.46 4.92 7.86
C GLU A 122 0.86 4.58 9.31
N ASP A 123 -0.02 4.82 10.27
CA ASP A 123 0.13 4.41 11.67
C ASP A 123 0.12 2.89 11.93
N SER A 124 -0.15 2.06 10.90
CA SER A 124 -0.23 0.62 11.08
C SER A 124 1.17 0.00 11.02
N ILE A 125 1.56 -0.67 12.10
CA ILE A 125 2.71 -1.58 12.12
C ILE A 125 2.18 -3.00 12.04
N MET A 126 2.35 -3.62 10.87
CA MET A 126 1.92 -4.98 10.62
C MET A 126 2.96 -5.99 11.12
N GLU A 127 2.50 -7.04 11.77
CA GLU A 127 3.31 -8.17 12.23
C GLU A 127 3.49 -9.20 11.11
N SER A 128 2.43 -9.52 10.36
CA SER A 128 2.52 -10.45 9.23
C SER A 128 1.49 -10.19 8.12
N PHE A 129 1.92 -10.43 6.88
CA PHE A 129 1.09 -10.48 5.69
C PHE A 129 1.35 -11.80 4.96
N ALA A 130 0.29 -12.52 4.63
CA ALA A 130 0.37 -13.78 3.89
C ALA A 130 -0.55 -13.77 2.67
N LEU A 131 -0.03 -14.29 1.56
CA LEU A 131 -0.75 -14.48 0.31
C LEU A 131 -0.70 -15.96 -0.07
N ASP A 132 -1.88 -16.56 -0.19
CA ASP A 132 -2.06 -17.97 -0.53
C ASP A 132 -2.95 -18.04 -1.77
N ALA A 133 -2.38 -17.90 -2.96
CA ALA A 133 -3.14 -17.75 -4.19
C ALA A 133 -2.50 -18.50 -5.35
N GLY A 134 -3.36 -19.00 -6.25
CA GLY A 134 -2.92 -19.67 -7.48
C GLY A 134 -2.34 -18.70 -8.51
N GLU A 135 -1.72 -19.27 -9.54
CA GLU A 135 -1.02 -18.56 -10.61
C GLU A 135 -1.88 -17.47 -11.28
N VAL A 136 -3.18 -17.74 -11.52
CA VAL A 136 -4.11 -16.78 -12.14
C VAL A 136 -4.23 -15.50 -11.30
N SER A 137 -4.44 -15.64 -9.99
CA SER A 137 -4.59 -14.50 -9.09
C SER A 137 -3.30 -13.70 -8.96
N LEU A 138 -2.15 -14.39 -8.88
CA LEU A 138 -0.83 -13.76 -8.80
C LEU A 138 -0.47 -13.02 -10.09
N SER A 139 -0.74 -13.63 -11.25
CA SER A 139 -0.50 -13.02 -12.56
C SER A 139 -1.24 -11.70 -12.73
N ARG A 140 -2.47 -11.59 -12.22
CA ARG A 140 -3.23 -10.32 -12.25
C ARG A 140 -2.54 -9.20 -11.48
N ILE A 141 -2.01 -9.49 -10.29
CA ILE A 141 -1.24 -8.51 -9.50
C ILE A 141 0.01 -8.07 -10.29
N LEU A 142 0.62 -8.98 -11.05
CA LEU A 142 1.79 -8.68 -11.87
C LEU A 142 1.46 -7.86 -13.13
N VAL A 143 0.28 -8.06 -13.73
CA VAL A 143 -0.17 -7.30 -14.92
C VAL A 143 -0.55 -5.86 -14.57
N GLU A 144 -1.01 -5.60 -13.34
CA GLU A 144 -1.48 -4.28 -12.88
C GLU A 144 -0.34 -3.24 -12.74
N GLY A 145 0.35 -2.89 -13.85
CA GLY A 145 1.38 -1.87 -13.98
C GLY A 145 2.54 -1.95 -12.96
N ASP A 146 3.44 -0.96 -12.97
CA ASP A 146 4.42 -0.76 -11.88
C ASP A 146 3.79 -0.05 -10.67
N SER A 147 2.49 -0.27 -10.46
CA SER A 147 1.70 0.25 -9.34
C SER A 147 2.24 -0.35 -8.05
N ARG A 148 3.28 0.27 -7.49
CA ARG A 148 3.86 -0.26 -6.26
C ARG A 148 2.82 -0.12 -5.14
N ILE A 149 2.48 -1.24 -4.52
CA ILE A 149 1.36 -1.35 -3.60
C ILE A 149 1.84 -0.92 -2.22
N GLU A 150 1.19 0.09 -1.63
CA GLU A 150 1.57 0.63 -0.33
C GLU A 150 1.08 -0.27 0.81
N LEU A 151 2.00 -1.04 1.40
CA LEU A 151 1.73 -1.81 2.61
C LEU A 151 2.08 -1.04 3.90
N GLY A 152 2.82 0.06 3.80
CA GLY A 152 3.25 0.83 4.97
C GLY A 152 4.35 0.10 5.76
N ARG A 153 4.20 0.00 7.08
CA ARG A 153 5.25 -0.50 7.97
C ARG A 153 4.98 -1.95 8.37
N ILE A 154 5.98 -2.82 8.22
CA ILE A 154 5.87 -4.24 8.54
C ILE A 154 7.11 -4.77 9.28
N ARG A 155 6.90 -5.68 10.24
CA ARG A 155 8.00 -6.30 10.99
C ARG A 155 8.90 -7.13 10.09
N THR A 156 10.18 -7.19 10.43
CA THR A 156 11.13 -8.12 9.81
C THR A 156 10.63 -9.57 9.92
N GLY A 157 10.55 -10.28 8.79
CA GLY A 157 9.96 -11.63 8.69
C GLY A 157 8.44 -11.65 8.46
N GLY A 158 7.78 -10.49 8.50
CA GLY A 158 6.33 -10.40 8.30
C GLY A 158 5.85 -10.69 6.86
N LEU A 159 6.76 -10.84 5.90
CA LEU A 159 6.45 -11.11 4.48
C LEU A 159 6.84 -12.53 4.04
N ASP A 160 7.20 -13.42 4.95
CA ASP A 160 7.66 -14.78 4.60
C ASP A 160 6.56 -15.61 3.90
N GLY A 161 5.29 -15.24 4.10
CA GLY A 161 4.14 -15.84 3.43
C GLY A 161 3.77 -15.18 2.11
N VAL A 162 4.63 -14.34 1.52
CA VAL A 162 4.38 -13.63 0.26
C VAL A 162 5.39 -14.10 -0.80
N PRO A 163 4.95 -14.54 -1.99
CA PRO A 163 5.85 -14.87 -3.09
C PRO A 163 6.77 -13.70 -3.45
N GLU A 164 8.04 -14.00 -3.76
CA GLU A 164 9.07 -12.99 -4.00
C GLU A 164 8.74 -12.08 -5.20
N GLU A 165 8.05 -12.60 -6.21
CA GLU A 165 7.59 -11.84 -7.38
C GLU A 165 6.61 -10.74 -6.98
N ILE A 166 5.68 -11.04 -6.06
CA ILE A 166 4.74 -10.06 -5.52
C ILE A 166 5.45 -9.12 -4.57
N ARG A 167 6.35 -9.63 -3.72
CA ARG A 167 7.10 -8.81 -2.76
C ARG A 167 7.85 -7.66 -3.42
N ARG A 168 8.39 -7.86 -4.63
CA ARG A 168 9.06 -6.83 -5.43
C ARG A 168 8.16 -5.69 -5.88
N LYS A 169 6.85 -5.90 -5.92
CA LYS A 169 5.84 -4.87 -6.22
C LYS A 169 5.36 -4.10 -5.00
N LEU A 170 5.71 -4.51 -3.79
CA LEU A 170 5.23 -3.88 -2.56
C LEU A 170 6.16 -2.73 -2.14
N ARG A 171 5.59 -1.57 -1.80
CA ARG A 171 6.27 -0.52 -1.04
C ARG A 171 5.99 -0.72 0.43
N TYR A 172 7.04 -0.98 1.19
CA TYR A 172 6.98 -1.17 2.63
C TYR A 172 8.26 -0.73 3.32
N THR A 173 8.14 -0.37 4.59
CA THR A 173 9.25 -0.10 5.49
C THR A 173 9.37 -1.25 6.48
N LEU A 174 10.54 -1.89 6.54
CA LEU A 174 10.82 -2.89 7.56
C LEU A 174 11.05 -2.21 8.90
N VAL A 175 10.46 -2.75 9.95
CA VAL A 175 10.70 -2.31 11.33
C VAL A 175 11.14 -3.46 12.21
N ASP A 176 12.01 -3.17 13.18
CA ASP A 176 12.48 -4.14 14.17
C ASP A 176 11.38 -4.48 15.19
N ARG A 177 11.70 -5.14 16.32
CA ARG A 177 10.71 -5.46 17.37
C ARG A 177 10.24 -4.24 18.16
N GLU A 178 11.06 -3.20 18.25
CA GLU A 178 10.75 -1.94 18.96
C GLU A 178 9.92 -0.99 18.10
N GLY A 179 9.84 -1.26 16.79
CA GLY A 179 9.12 -0.43 15.82
C GLY A 179 10.02 0.62 15.19
N LYS A 180 11.34 0.48 15.27
CA LYS A 180 12.30 1.35 14.58
C LYS A 180 12.55 0.83 13.18
N GLU A 181 12.70 1.74 12.25
CA GLU A 181 12.97 1.39 10.85
C GLU A 181 14.32 0.68 10.71
N VAL A 182 14.30 -0.44 10.00
CA VAL A 182 15.50 -1.19 9.66
C VAL A 182 15.94 -0.72 8.29
N LEU A 183 17.11 -0.06 8.23
CA LEU A 183 17.72 0.30 6.97
C LEU A 183 18.10 -0.97 6.19
N THR A 184 17.40 -1.21 5.09
CA THR A 184 17.77 -2.26 4.13
C THR A 184 18.92 -1.79 3.25
N GLU A 185 19.66 -2.71 2.63
CA GLU A 185 20.75 -2.37 1.70
C GLU A 185 20.27 -1.48 0.53
N ARG A 186 19.03 -1.70 0.02
CA ARG A 186 18.40 -0.80 -0.96
C ARG A 186 18.24 0.64 -0.48
N ASN A 187 17.99 0.85 0.82
CA ASN A 187 17.90 2.19 1.40
C ASN A 187 19.29 2.82 1.58
N ARG A 188 20.32 2.01 1.84
CA ARG A 188 21.72 2.47 1.88
C ARG A 188 22.22 2.89 0.50
N GLU A 189 21.88 2.14 -0.55
CA GLU A 189 22.19 2.49 -1.94
C GLU A 189 21.47 3.76 -2.38
N ALA A 190 20.17 3.89 -2.10
CA ALA A 190 19.41 5.11 -2.41
C ALA A 190 19.92 6.35 -1.64
N ALA A 191 20.35 6.19 -0.39
CA ALA A 191 20.97 7.27 0.38
C ALA A 191 22.37 7.64 -0.14
N ALA A 192 23.18 6.65 -0.56
CA ALA A 192 24.51 6.89 -1.13
C ALA A 192 24.46 7.60 -2.50
N VAL A 193 23.40 7.41 -3.29
CA VAL A 193 23.20 8.13 -4.56
C VAL A 193 22.89 9.62 -4.32
N GLY A 194 22.14 9.95 -3.25
CA GLY A 194 21.83 11.34 -2.90
C GLY A 194 23.06 12.17 -2.50
N ASP A 195 24.02 11.58 -1.80
CA ASP A 195 25.25 12.27 -1.41
C ASP A 195 26.24 12.42 -2.59
N GLY A 196 26.23 11.48 -3.54
CA GLY A 196 27.09 11.53 -4.73
C GLY A 196 26.72 12.62 -5.73
N GLU A 197 25.43 12.93 -5.90
CA GLU A 197 24.96 13.97 -6.82
C GLU A 197 25.34 15.39 -6.34
N VAL A 198 25.36 15.64 -5.03
CA VAL A 198 25.74 16.95 -4.47
C VAL A 198 27.24 17.22 -4.67
N GLU A 199 28.09 16.20 -4.52
CA GLU A 199 29.53 16.33 -4.72
C GLU A 199 29.89 16.43 -6.22
N GLU A 200 29.20 15.72 -7.11
CA GLU A 200 29.41 15.84 -8.56
C GLU A 200 28.90 17.17 -9.13
N ALA A 201 27.75 17.67 -8.67
CA ALA A 201 27.20 18.97 -9.08
C ALA A 201 28.14 20.11 -8.66
N SER A 202 28.69 20.07 -7.45
CA SER A 202 29.64 21.07 -6.96
C SER A 202 30.97 21.06 -7.74
N LYS A 203 31.47 19.88 -8.14
CA LYS A 203 32.67 19.77 -9.00
C LYS A 203 32.43 20.26 -10.42
N ARG A 204 31.24 20.02 -11.00
CA ARG A 204 30.89 20.50 -12.35
C ARG A 204 30.71 22.01 -12.40
N GLU A 205 30.07 22.62 -11.40
CA GLU A 205 29.96 24.09 -11.30
C GLU A 205 31.33 24.77 -11.14
N ALA A 206 32.21 24.22 -10.30
CA ALA A 206 33.56 24.77 -10.12
C ALA A 206 34.39 24.74 -11.42
N ASN A 207 34.26 23.68 -12.21
CA ASN A 207 35.00 23.54 -13.47
C ASN A 207 34.45 24.46 -14.58
N GLU A 208 33.13 24.66 -14.66
CA GLU A 208 32.52 25.57 -15.63
C GLU A 208 32.86 27.04 -15.34
N VAL A 209 32.95 27.44 -14.06
CA VAL A 209 33.39 28.79 -13.67
C VAL A 209 34.86 29.02 -14.05
N ALA A 210 35.74 28.03 -13.85
CA ALA A 210 37.15 28.12 -14.21
C ALA A 210 37.37 28.23 -15.74
N GLU A 211 36.58 27.52 -16.56
CA GLU A 211 36.63 27.64 -18.02
C GLU A 211 36.10 29.00 -18.53
N LYS A 212 35.07 29.55 -17.89
CA LYS A 212 34.54 30.89 -18.26
C LYS A 212 35.54 32.00 -17.91
N GLU A 213 36.23 31.90 -16.77
CA GLU A 213 37.28 32.86 -16.38
C GLU A 213 38.49 32.85 -17.32
N THR A 214 38.95 31.66 -17.73
CA THR A 214 40.09 31.52 -18.66
C THR A 214 39.76 32.03 -20.06
N LYS A 215 38.57 31.72 -20.60
CA LYS A 215 38.10 32.29 -21.88
C LYS A 215 37.93 33.82 -21.82
N LYS A 216 37.49 34.37 -20.67
CA LYS A 216 37.35 35.83 -20.49
C LYS A 216 38.71 36.53 -20.45
N LYS A 217 39.73 35.95 -19.81
CA LYS A 217 41.11 36.48 -19.81
C LYS A 217 41.71 36.48 -21.22
N GLN A 218 41.60 35.38 -21.96
CA GLN A 218 42.11 35.30 -23.35
C GLN A 218 41.44 36.34 -24.28
N LYS A 219 40.12 36.52 -24.16
CA LYS A 219 39.39 37.51 -24.98
C LYS A 219 39.73 38.97 -24.63
N THR A 220 40.14 39.22 -23.38
CA THR A 220 40.58 40.54 -22.93
C THR A 220 42.00 40.86 -23.41
N GLU A 221 42.87 39.85 -23.50
CA GLU A 221 44.23 40.01 -24.05
C GLU A 221 44.22 40.18 -25.58
N GLU A 222 43.34 39.47 -26.30
CA GLU A 222 43.19 39.63 -27.77
C GLU A 222 42.63 41.01 -28.16
N THR A 223 41.71 41.57 -27.37
CA THR A 223 41.16 42.91 -27.61
C THR A 223 42.16 44.03 -27.30
N PHE A 224 43.11 43.80 -26.39
CA PHE A 224 44.19 44.75 -26.09
C PHE A 224 45.24 44.82 -27.22
N PHE A 225 45.50 43.70 -27.90
CA PHE A 225 46.46 43.66 -29.02
C PHE A 225 45.91 44.21 -30.34
N LEU A 226 44.60 44.15 -30.58
CA LEU A 226 43.98 44.71 -31.80
C LEU A 226 43.76 46.23 -31.73
N GLY A 227 43.77 46.83 -30.53
CA GLY A 227 43.59 48.27 -30.31
C GLY A 227 44.83 49.15 -30.50
N THR A 228 46.01 48.60 -30.79
CA THR A 228 47.28 49.35 -30.88
C THR A 228 47.87 49.44 -32.30
N LYS A 229 47.10 49.09 -33.34
CA LYS A 229 47.51 49.23 -34.77
C LYS A 229 46.74 50.28 -35.58
N GLN A 230 45.99 51.17 -34.95
CA GLN A 230 45.43 52.36 -35.61
C GLN A 230 45.73 53.63 -34.78
N SER A 231 46.97 54.10 -34.86
CA SER A 231 47.36 55.52 -34.83
C SER A 231 48.75 55.66 -35.44
#